data_AF-A0A2D5P2R0-F1
#
_entry.id   AF-A0A2D5P2R0-F1
#
_cell.length_a   1.000
_cell.length_b   1.000
_cell.length_c   1.000
_cell.angle_alpha   90.00
_cell.angle_beta   90.00
_cell.angle_gamma   90.00
#
_symmetry.space_group_name_H-M   'P 1'
#
loop_
_entity.id
_entity.type
_entity.pdbx_description
1 polymer ?
#
loop_
_entity_poly.entity_id
_entity_poly.type
_entity_poly.pdbx_seq_one_letter_code
_entity_poly.pdbx_strand_id
1 'polypeptide(L)'
;MLKCHKCKTFNSINTKFWMSKIDAVGFIILSLLLSVPIGFLSFVAEESQGFSYFIAFLAIVIAAIGKEYKIIALLILELFIDAALYKNGFYEFSLMVATAFVFTFIKIGGKVYEFFFMCVNYKLNLNIFCKTCNKVYKNINLPSK
;
A
#
# COMPACT_ATOMS: atom_id res chain seq x y z
N MET A 1 10.39 -0.47 -17.70
CA MET A 1 11.14 -1.74 -17.84
C MET A 1 12.63 -1.43 -18.00
N LEU A 2 13.50 -2.05 -17.21
CA LEU A 2 14.96 -1.85 -17.27
C LEU A 2 15.51 -2.42 -18.59
N LYS A 3 16.19 -1.59 -19.37
CA LYS A 3 16.92 -2.01 -20.59
C LYS A 3 18.37 -2.31 -20.23
N CYS A 4 18.91 -3.38 -20.83
CA CYS A 4 20.32 -3.70 -20.72
C CYS A 4 21.17 -2.65 -21.43
N HIS A 5 22.11 -1.99 -20.73
CA HIS A 5 23.00 -0.99 -21.35
C HIS A 5 23.87 -1.57 -22.48
N LYS A 6 24.23 -2.86 -22.39
CA LYS A 6 25.11 -3.51 -23.37
C LYS A 6 24.33 -4.07 -24.57
N CYS A 7 23.16 -4.66 -24.33
CA CYS A 7 22.40 -5.36 -25.38
C CYS A 7 21.21 -4.55 -25.90
N LYS A 8 20.85 -3.44 -25.26
CA LYS A 8 19.63 -2.63 -25.50
C LYS A 8 18.31 -3.42 -25.44
N THR A 9 18.36 -4.72 -25.13
CA THR A 9 17.22 -5.61 -24.92
C THR A 9 16.61 -5.41 -23.54
N PHE A 10 15.31 -5.71 -23.43
CA PHE A 10 14.60 -5.67 -22.16
C PHE A 10 15.10 -6.77 -21.22
N ASN A 11 15.30 -6.42 -19.95
CA ASN A 11 15.65 -7.39 -18.94
C ASN A 11 14.50 -8.37 -18.71
N SER A 12 14.86 -9.64 -18.52
CA SER A 12 13.93 -10.68 -18.09
C SER A 12 13.85 -10.72 -16.58
N ILE A 13 12.66 -11.02 -16.10
CA ILE A 13 12.36 -11.19 -14.68
C ILE A 13 12.04 -12.66 -14.49
N ASN A 14 12.74 -13.32 -13.57
CA ASN A 14 12.42 -14.66 -13.11
C ASN A 14 12.12 -14.58 -11.61
N THR A 15 10.88 -14.88 -11.25
CA THR A 15 10.39 -14.92 -9.88
C THR A 15 10.06 -16.35 -9.50
N LYS A 16 10.65 -16.83 -8.41
CA LYS A 16 10.26 -18.07 -7.75
C LYS A 16 9.80 -17.74 -6.35
N PHE A 17 8.51 -17.91 -6.09
CA PHE A 17 7.92 -17.74 -4.77
C PHE A 17 7.45 -19.10 -4.25
N TRP A 18 7.79 -19.39 -3.00
CA TRP A 18 7.36 -20.57 -2.27
C TRP A 18 6.98 -20.15 -0.85
N MET A 19 5.94 -20.78 -0.30
CA MET A 19 5.48 -20.53 1.06
C MET A 19 4.94 -21.83 1.66
N SER A 20 5.11 -22.02 2.96
CA SER A 20 4.52 -23.17 3.65
C SER A 20 3.00 -23.15 3.53
N LYS A 21 2.39 -24.32 3.31
CA LYS A 21 0.92 -24.44 3.19
C LYS A 21 0.19 -23.99 4.46
N ILE A 22 0.76 -24.28 5.63
CA ILE A 22 0.16 -23.91 6.93
C ILE A 22 0.15 -22.38 7.10
N ASP A 23 1.23 -21.73 6.71
CA ASP A 23 1.38 -20.28 6.81
C ASP A 23 0.55 -19.55 5.76
N ALA A 24 0.35 -20.15 4.58
CA ALA A 24 -0.57 -19.65 3.57
C ALA A 24 -2.01 -19.63 4.07
N VAL A 25 -2.45 -20.70 4.71
CA VAL A 25 -3.78 -20.77 5.32
C VAL A 25 -3.89 -19.78 6.48
N GLY A 26 -2.88 -19.72 7.36
CA GLY A 26 -2.83 -18.76 8.46
C GLY A 26 -2.92 -17.30 7.98
N PHE A 27 -2.19 -16.95 6.92
CA PHE A 27 -2.21 -15.62 6.33
C PHE A 27 -3.58 -15.26 5.74
N ILE A 28 -4.25 -16.21 5.07
CA ILE A 28 -5.60 -16.00 4.52
C ILE A 28 -6.60 -15.76 5.65
N ILE A 29 -6.61 -16.63 6.68
CA ILE A 29 -7.53 -16.50 7.83
C ILE A 29 -7.33 -15.16 8.53
N LEU A 30 -6.07 -14.79 8.76
CA LEU A 30 -5.71 -13.53 9.40
C LEU A 30 -6.12 -12.32 8.57
N SER A 31 -5.92 -12.36 7.25
CA SER A 31 -6.37 -11.29 6.35
C SER A 31 -7.89 -11.13 6.39
N LEU A 32 -8.61 -12.26 6.51
CA LEU A 32 -10.07 -12.28 6.62
C LEU A 32 -10.54 -11.78 7.99
N LEU A 33 -9.81 -12.07 9.07
CA LEU A 33 -10.09 -11.49 10.39
C LEU A 33 -9.81 -9.98 10.43
N LEU A 34 -8.79 -9.51 9.71
CA LEU A 34 -8.46 -8.09 9.60
C LEU A 34 -9.44 -7.30 8.74
N SER A 35 -10.17 -7.94 7.81
CA SER A 35 -11.17 -7.25 7.00
C SER A 35 -12.36 -6.76 7.85
N VAL A 36 -12.67 -7.45 8.95
CA VAL A 36 -13.75 -7.08 9.88
C VAL A 36 -13.53 -5.72 10.56
N PRO A 37 -12.40 -5.47 11.28
CA PRO A 37 -12.16 -4.17 11.88
C PRO A 37 -11.96 -3.07 10.83
N ILE A 38 -11.43 -3.39 9.65
CA ILE A 38 -11.35 -2.41 8.54
C ILE A 38 -12.76 -2.00 8.10
N GLY A 39 -13.64 -2.97 7.86
CA GLY A 39 -15.02 -2.72 7.47
C GLY A 39 -15.79 -1.93 8.54
N PHE A 40 -15.57 -2.24 9.82
CA PHE A 40 -16.15 -1.48 10.92
C PHE A 40 -15.66 -0.02 10.94
N LEU A 41 -14.35 0.22 10.77
CA LEU A 41 -13.81 1.57 10.69
C LEU A 41 -14.34 2.35 9.48
N SER A 42 -14.50 1.69 8.33
CA SER A 42 -15.11 2.30 7.14
C SER A 42 -16.56 2.68 7.39
N PHE A 43 -17.34 1.80 8.03
CA PHE A 43 -18.73 2.06 8.40
C PHE A 43 -18.86 3.26 9.36
N VAL A 44 -18.04 3.32 10.41
CA VAL A 44 -18.06 4.45 11.36
C VAL A 44 -17.62 5.77 10.69
N ALA A 45 -16.73 5.71 9.70
CA ALA A 45 -16.32 6.88 8.93
C ALA A 45 -17.40 7.39 7.98
N GLU A 46 -18.25 6.50 7.48
CA GLU A 46 -19.42 6.86 6.67
C GLU A 46 -20.54 7.45 7.55
N GLU A 47 -20.80 6.86 8.71
CA GLU A 47 -21.90 7.29 9.59
C GLU A 47 -21.58 8.59 10.37
N SER A 48 -20.30 8.86 10.63
CA SER A 48 -19.87 10.03 11.40
C SER A 48 -18.92 10.93 10.63
N GLN A 49 -19.42 12.10 10.21
CA GLN A 49 -18.59 13.16 9.62
C GLN A 49 -17.45 13.61 10.57
N GLY A 50 -17.68 13.61 11.89
CA GLY A 50 -16.63 13.93 12.85
C GLY A 50 -15.48 12.92 12.84
N PHE A 51 -15.81 11.63 12.72
CA PHE A 51 -14.81 10.56 12.66
C PHE A 51 -14.05 10.56 11.32
N SER A 52 -14.72 10.88 10.23
CA SER A 52 -14.10 10.99 8.91
C SER A 52 -13.05 12.11 8.85
N TYR A 53 -13.37 13.29 9.39
CA TYR A 53 -12.40 14.39 9.54
C TYR A 53 -11.24 14.03 10.48
N PHE A 54 -11.51 13.28 11.55
CA PHE A 54 -10.46 12.79 12.45
C PHE A 54 -9.47 11.88 11.72
N ILE A 55 -9.95 10.91 10.92
CA ILE A 55 -9.10 10.05 10.10
C ILE A 55 -8.27 10.88 9.10
N ALA A 56 -8.90 11.86 8.44
CA ALA A 56 -8.21 12.72 7.49
C ALA A 56 -7.08 13.53 8.14
N PHE A 57 -7.33 14.11 9.31
CA PHE A 57 -6.31 14.83 10.06
C PHE A 57 -5.16 13.91 10.48
N LEU A 58 -5.49 12.71 10.96
CA LEU A 58 -4.50 11.71 11.37
C LEU A 58 -3.62 11.26 10.19
N ALA A 59 -4.21 11.11 9.00
CA ALA A 59 -3.48 10.83 7.76
C ALA A 59 -2.49 11.95 7.38
N ILE A 60 -2.89 13.22 7.52
CA ILE A 60 -2.02 14.38 7.28
C ILE A 60 -0.85 14.38 8.27
N VAL A 61 -1.09 14.11 9.54
CA VAL A 61 -0.03 14.01 10.57
C VAL A 61 0.95 12.88 10.23
N ILE A 62 0.46 11.70 9.87
CA ILE A 62 1.31 10.57 9.44
C ILE A 62 2.14 10.92 8.19
N ALA A 63 1.54 11.61 7.22
CA ALA A 63 2.23 12.07 6.02
C ALA A 63 3.32 13.10 6.36
N ALA A 64 3.05 14.01 7.29
CA ALA A 64 4.01 15.02 7.76
C ALA A 64 5.21 14.39 8.49
N ILE A 65 4.97 13.45 9.40
CA ILE A 65 6.04 12.68 10.06
C ILE A 65 6.88 11.92 9.04
N GLY A 66 6.23 11.36 8.01
CA GLY A 66 6.89 10.67 6.91
C GLY A 66 7.60 11.58 5.89
N LYS A 67 7.52 12.91 6.03
CA LYS A 67 8.02 13.91 5.07
C LYS A 67 7.47 13.70 3.64
N GLU A 68 6.24 13.22 3.52
CA GLU A 68 5.60 12.90 2.24
C GLU A 68 4.82 14.11 1.69
N TYR A 69 5.55 15.18 1.37
CA TYR A 69 4.98 16.48 0.99
C TYR A 69 4.02 16.42 -0.21
N LYS A 70 4.23 15.50 -1.14
CA LYS A 70 3.34 15.30 -2.29
C LYS A 70 1.94 14.83 -1.86
N ILE A 71 1.88 13.98 -0.84
CA ILE A 71 0.63 13.41 -0.33
C ILE A 71 -0.12 14.46 0.48
N ILE A 72 0.60 15.26 1.27
CA ILE A 72 0.01 16.41 1.98
C ILE A 72 -0.61 17.40 0.99
N ALA A 73 0.10 17.74 -0.09
CA ALA A 73 -0.41 18.65 -1.11
C ALA A 73 -1.67 18.10 -1.80
N LEU A 74 -1.70 16.79 -2.08
CA LEU A 74 -2.86 16.12 -2.64
C LEU A 74 -4.07 16.19 -1.69
N LEU A 75 -3.89 15.83 -0.41
CA LEU A 75 -4.96 15.86 0.59
C LEU A 75 -5.53 17.28 0.80
N ILE A 76 -4.67 18.30 0.79
CA ILE A 76 -5.10 19.71 0.89
C ILE A 76 -5.89 20.11 -0.37
N LEU A 77 -5.45 19.70 -1.56
CA LEU A 77 -6.16 19.99 -2.80
C LEU A 77 -7.55 19.35 -2.81
N GLU A 78 -7.65 18.09 -2.38
CA GLU A 78 -8.93 17.37 -2.26
C GLU A 78 -9.86 18.05 -1.26
N LEU A 79 -9.34 18.58 -0.14
CA LEU A 79 -10.12 19.36 0.81
C LEU A 79 -10.75 20.61 0.15
N PHE A 80 -10.03 21.31 -0.71
CA PHE A 80 -10.58 22.46 -1.45
C PHE A 80 -11.65 22.05 -2.45
N ILE A 81 -11.45 20.91 -3.13
CA ILE A 81 -12.44 20.35 -4.08
C ILE A 81 -13.70 19.95 -3.32
N ASP A 82 -13.57 19.24 -2.20
CA ASP A 82 -14.69 18.83 -1.35
C ASP A 82 -15.47 20.05 -0.81
N ALA A 83 -14.77 21.10 -0.36
CA ALA A 83 -15.41 22.33 0.11
C ALA A 83 -16.19 23.05 -1.01
N ALA A 84 -15.69 23.02 -2.24
CA ALA A 84 -16.38 23.58 -3.40
C ALA A 84 -17.60 22.74 -3.80
N LEU A 85 -17.49 21.41 -3.79
CA LEU A 85 -18.58 20.49 -4.13
C LEU A 85 -19.70 20.51 -3.08
N TYR A 86 -19.34 20.61 -1.79
CA TYR A 86 -20.31 20.75 -0.69
C TYR A 86 -21.16 22.00 -0.84
N LYS A 87 -20.54 23.14 -1.16
CA LYS A 87 -21.26 24.41 -1.41
C LYS A 87 -22.24 24.34 -2.58
N ASN A 88 -21.99 23.49 -3.56
CA ASN A 88 -22.86 23.31 -4.71
C ASN A 88 -23.92 22.22 -4.49
N GLY A 89 -23.98 21.60 -3.31
CA GLY A 89 -25.00 20.60 -2.95
C GLY A 89 -24.82 19.24 -3.62
N PHE A 90 -23.62 18.92 -4.11
CA PHE A 90 -23.38 17.72 -4.92
C PHE A 90 -22.89 16.48 -4.14
N TYR A 91 -22.61 16.54 -2.82
CA TYR A 91 -21.86 15.46 -2.15
C TYR A 91 -22.19 15.23 -0.66
N GLU A 92 -22.30 13.94 -0.30
CA GLU A 92 -22.33 13.43 1.09
C GLU A 92 -21.00 12.79 1.53
N PHE A 93 -20.15 12.32 0.61
CA PHE A 93 -18.90 11.60 0.91
C PHE A 93 -17.65 12.39 0.51
N SER A 94 -16.79 12.75 1.47
CA SER A 94 -15.57 13.54 1.21
C SER A 94 -14.52 12.70 0.48
N LEU A 95 -14.10 13.16 -0.70
CA LEU A 95 -13.07 12.52 -1.51
C LEU A 95 -11.72 12.50 -0.77
N MET A 96 -11.43 13.56 -0.02
CA MET A 96 -10.27 13.64 0.88
C MET A 96 -10.28 12.52 1.94
N VAL A 97 -11.43 12.21 2.54
CA VAL A 97 -11.54 11.14 3.55
C VAL A 97 -11.23 9.78 2.93
N ALA A 98 -11.76 9.51 1.72
CA ALA A 98 -11.48 8.27 1.02
C ALA A 98 -9.97 8.12 0.72
N THR A 99 -9.34 9.16 0.19
CA THR A 99 -7.89 9.16 -0.09
C THR A 99 -7.07 9.04 1.19
N ALA A 100 -7.45 9.72 2.27
CA ALA A 100 -6.80 9.63 3.58
C ALA A 100 -6.92 8.23 4.20
N PHE A 101 -8.08 7.59 4.07
CA PHE A 101 -8.30 6.23 4.55
C PHE A 101 -7.43 5.23 3.79
N VAL A 102 -7.40 5.32 2.45
CA VAL A 102 -6.54 4.48 1.61
C VAL A 102 -5.06 4.69 1.92
N PHE A 103 -4.63 5.94 2.08
CA PHE A 103 -3.23 6.23 2.43
C PHE A 103 -2.84 5.65 3.80
N THR A 104 -3.68 5.85 4.80
CA THR A 104 -3.49 5.30 6.15
C THR A 104 -3.44 3.77 6.09
N PHE A 105 -4.33 3.16 5.32
CA PHE A 105 -4.35 1.71 5.10
C PHE A 105 -3.07 1.21 4.40
N ILE A 106 -2.58 1.89 3.37
CA ILE A 106 -1.34 1.48 2.68
C ILE A 106 -0.14 1.60 3.63
N LYS A 107 -0.05 2.68 4.41
CA LYS A 107 1.10 2.88 5.32
C LYS A 107 1.09 1.94 6.52
N ILE A 108 -0.05 1.80 7.18
CA ILE A 108 -0.18 0.92 8.34
C ILE A 108 -0.18 -0.53 7.86
N GLY A 109 -0.98 -0.84 6.83
CA GLY A 109 -1.05 -2.15 6.21
C GLY A 109 0.31 -2.62 5.73
N GLY A 110 1.10 -1.78 5.07
CA GLY A 110 2.47 -2.12 4.66
C GLY A 110 3.34 -2.64 5.82
N LYS A 111 3.30 -1.98 6.97
CA LYS A 111 4.03 -2.41 8.19
C LYS A 111 3.47 -3.69 8.80
N VAL A 112 2.15 -3.81 8.81
CA VAL A 112 1.44 -4.99 9.32
C VAL A 112 1.76 -6.21 8.46
N TYR A 113 1.72 -6.07 7.13
CA TYR A 113 2.13 -7.11 6.19
C TYR A 113 3.61 -7.46 6.33
N GLU A 114 4.50 -6.47 6.45
CA GLU A 114 5.93 -6.69 6.69
C GLU A 114 6.17 -7.48 7.98
N PHE A 115 5.44 -7.15 9.05
CA PHE A 115 5.45 -7.92 10.29
C PHE A 115 4.99 -9.36 10.10
N PHE A 116 3.88 -9.59 9.39
CA PHE A 116 3.39 -10.94 9.14
C PHE A 116 4.35 -11.76 8.29
N PHE A 117 5.01 -11.17 7.30
CA PHE A 117 6.02 -11.87 6.50
C PHE A 117 7.22 -12.29 7.35
N MET A 118 7.57 -11.58 8.44
CA MET A 118 8.61 -12.04 9.38
C MET A 118 8.21 -13.33 10.13
N CYS A 119 6.92 -13.58 10.31
CA CYS A 119 6.41 -14.75 11.03
C CYS A 119 6.09 -15.94 10.11
N VAL A 120 6.22 -15.78 8.79
CA VAL A 120 5.82 -16.77 7.79
C VAL A 120 7.06 -17.41 7.17
N ASN A 121 7.04 -18.73 7.00
CA ASN A 121 8.09 -19.45 6.30
C ASN A 121 7.85 -19.37 4.78
N TYR A 122 8.43 -18.35 4.17
CA TYR A 122 8.43 -18.14 2.71
C TYR A 122 9.84 -18.12 2.13
N LYS A 123 9.94 -18.31 0.82
CA LYS A 123 11.14 -18.13 0.01
C LYS A 123 10.77 -17.38 -1.25
N LEU A 124 11.31 -16.18 -1.44
CA LEU A 124 11.17 -15.38 -2.65
C LEU A 124 12.54 -15.20 -3.30
N ASN A 125 12.71 -15.74 -4.50
CA ASN A 125 13.88 -15.47 -5.34
C ASN A 125 13.44 -14.65 -6.55
N LEU A 126 13.95 -13.45 -6.68
CA LEU A 126 13.70 -12.55 -7.79
C LEU A 126 15.02 -12.24 -8.49
N ASN A 127 15.12 -12.71 -9.73
CA ASN A 127 16.27 -12.51 -10.59
C ASN A 127 15.90 -11.62 -11.77
N ILE A 128 16.53 -10.45 -11.83
CA ILE A 128 16.47 -9.55 -12.99
C ILE A 128 17.78 -9.72 -13.75
N PHE A 129 17.70 -10.26 -14.96
CA PHE A 129 18.87 -10.52 -15.80
C PHE A 129 18.58 -10.22 -17.27
N CYS A 130 19.61 -9.87 -18.04
CA CYS A 130 19.47 -9.76 -19.49
C CYS A 130 19.59 -11.16 -20.11
N LYS A 131 18.58 -11.62 -20.88
CA LYS A 131 18.62 -12.93 -21.55
C LYS A 131 19.78 -13.07 -22.54
N THR A 132 20.22 -11.97 -23.14
CA THR A 132 21.19 -11.98 -24.25
C THR A 132 22.64 -12.03 -23.78
N CYS A 133 22.98 -11.29 -22.71
CA CYS A 133 24.35 -11.29 -22.15
C CYS A 133 24.45 -12.00 -20.80
N ASN A 134 23.36 -12.59 -20.32
CA ASN A 134 23.23 -13.25 -19.02
C ASN A 134 23.66 -12.41 -17.81
N LYS A 135 23.80 -11.09 -17.98
CA LYS A 135 24.19 -10.18 -16.89
C LYS A 135 23.03 -10.07 -15.90
N VAL A 136 23.29 -10.45 -14.66
CA VAL A 136 22.38 -10.26 -13.52
C VAL A 136 22.48 -8.82 -13.06
N TYR A 137 21.35 -8.12 -13.04
CA TYR A 137 21.25 -6.73 -12.60
C TYR A 137 20.82 -6.62 -11.14
N LYS A 138 19.92 -7.51 -10.72
CA LYS A 138 19.44 -7.55 -9.36
C LYS A 138 19.04 -8.99 -9.04
N ASN A 139 19.54 -9.48 -7.92
CA ASN A 139 19.15 -10.76 -7.35
C ASN A 139 18.65 -10.44 -5.94
N ILE A 140 17.37 -10.72 -5.68
CA ILE A 140 16.74 -10.54 -4.37
C ILE A 140 16.32 -11.92 -3.90
N ASN A 141 16.92 -12.41 -2.82
CA ASN A 141 16.52 -13.64 -2.16
C ASN A 141 16.01 -13.28 -0.76
N LEU A 142 14.74 -13.56 -0.49
CA LEU A 142 14.12 -13.38 0.82
C LEU A 142 13.63 -14.74 1.37
N PRO A 143 13.67 -14.95 2.69
CA PRO A 143 14.24 -14.06 3.70
C PRO A 143 15.77 -13.97 3.54
N SER A 144 16.31 -12.76 3.65
CA SER A 144 17.76 -12.55 3.74
C SER A 144 18.22 -13.15 5.05
N LYS A 145 19.04 -14.21 5.00
CA LYS A 145 19.78 -14.65 6.19
C LYS A 145 20.67 -13.54 6.71
#